data_AF-A0A924TNX4-F1
#
_entry.id   AF-A0A924TNX4-F1
#
_cell.length_a   1.000
_cell.length_b   1.000
_cell.length_c   1.000
_cell.angle_alpha   90.00
_cell.angle_beta   90.00
_cell.angle_gamma   90.00
#
_symmetry.space_group_name_H-M   'P 1'
#
loop_
_entity.id
_entity.type
_entity.pdbx_description
1 polymer ?
#
loop_
_entity_poly.entity_id
_entity_poly.type
_entity_poly.pdbx_seq_one_letter_code
_entity_poly.pdbx_strand_id
1 'polypeptide(L)' 'LAASTPEFEEFNRILLGVHDRATPTVVTLPSHVDVTSYTLLWDSADDSAEGTELAPGDPLSVVGPSMQLFRAN' A
#
# COMPACT_ATOMS: atom_id res chain seq x y z
N LEU A 1 0.66 17.85 -18.09
CA LEU A 1 0.26 18.99 -17.24
C LEU A 1 0.23 18.47 -15.81
N ALA A 2 1.10 18.96 -14.93
CA ALA A 2 1.11 18.61 -13.52
C ALA A 2 1.06 19.92 -12.73
N ALA A 3 0.06 20.05 -11.85
CA ALA A 3 -0.06 21.17 -10.93
C ALA A 3 0.46 20.71 -9.56
N SER A 4 1.44 21.44 -9.03
CA SER A 4 2.03 21.22 -7.70
C SER A 4 0.95 21.37 -6.62
N THR A 5 1.00 20.52 -5.60
CA THR A 5 0.03 20.51 -4.50
C THR A 5 0.04 21.81 -3.68
N PRO A 6 -1.11 22.17 -3.05
CA PRO A 6 -1.22 23.34 -2.19
C PRO A 6 -0.30 23.22 -0.97
N GLU A 7 0.14 24.36 -0.44
CA GLU A 7 1.05 24.49 0.71
C GLU A 7 0.51 23.87 2.02
N PHE A 8 -0.79 23.53 2.07
CA PHE A 8 -1.43 22.79 3.14
C PHE A 8 -2.07 21.51 2.56
N GLU A 9 -1.47 20.37 2.87
CA GLU A 9 -2.07 19.05 2.68
C GLU A 9 -2.39 18.44 4.05
N GLU A 10 -3.47 17.65 4.12
CA GLU A 10 -3.71 16.79 5.28
C GLU A 10 -2.55 15.80 5.44
N PHE A 11 -2.28 15.39 6.68
CA PHE A 11 -1.21 14.45 6.98
C PHE A 11 -1.41 13.15 6.18
N ASN A 12 -0.53 12.91 5.22
CA ASN A 12 -0.60 11.75 4.33
C ASN A 12 0.54 10.79 4.68
N ARG A 13 0.18 9.55 5.02
CA ARG A 13 1.13 8.47 5.33
C ARG A 13 0.90 7.34 4.35
N ILE A 14 1.98 6.79 3.81
CA ILE A 14 1.94 5.66 2.89
C ILE A 14 2.69 4.46 3.45
N LEU A 15 2.28 3.28 2.99
CA LEU A 15 3.04 2.04 3.09
C LEU A 15 3.40 1.59 1.68
N LEU A 16 4.69 1.37 1.41
CA LEU A 16 5.18 0.87 0.13
C LEU A 16 5.74 -0.55 0.32
N GLY A 17 5.07 -1.53 -0.28
CA GLY A 17 5.56 -2.89 -0.40
C GLY A 17 6.39 -3.04 -1.67
N VAL A 18 7.61 -3.57 -1.54
CA VAL A 18 8.47 -3.91 -2.68
C VAL A 18 8.87 -5.37 -2.54
N HIS A 19 8.54 -6.16 -3.56
CA HIS A 19 8.92 -7.56 -3.65
C HIS A 19 9.73 -7.78 -4.93
N ASP A 20 10.92 -8.34 -4.80
CA ASP A 20 11.86 -8.55 -5.92
C ASP A 20 11.96 -10.04 -6.33
N ARG A 21 11.30 -10.94 -5.58
CA ARG A 21 11.42 -12.38 -5.83
C ARG A 21 10.33 -12.86 -6.76
N ALA A 22 10.71 -13.73 -7.69
CA ALA A 22 9.76 -14.39 -8.59
C ALA A 22 8.72 -15.26 -7.85
N THR A 23 9.06 -15.77 -6.66
CA THR A 23 8.15 -16.61 -5.87
C THR A 23 7.22 -15.78 -5.00
N PRO A 24 5.92 -16.11 -4.92
CA PRO A 24 4.99 -15.40 -4.07
C PRO A 24 5.33 -15.58 -2.59
N THR A 25 4.99 -14.60 -1.78
CA THR A 25 5.12 -14.66 -0.32
C THR A 25 3.90 -14.01 0.34
N VAL A 26 3.67 -14.37 1.61
CA VAL A 26 2.71 -13.68 2.45
C VAL A 26 3.48 -12.84 3.45
N VAL A 27 3.11 -11.56 3.57
CA VAL A 27 3.62 -10.65 4.60
C VAL A 27 2.48 -10.24 5.51
N THR A 28 2.80 -9.89 6.75
CA THR A 28 1.82 -9.33 7.69
C THR A 28 1.87 -7.81 7.58
N LEU A 29 0.72 -7.17 7.38
CA LEU A 29 0.65 -5.71 7.37
C LEU A 29 1.12 -5.14 8.72
N PRO A 30 2.02 -4.15 8.71
CA PRO A 30 2.61 -3.63 9.94
C PRO A 30 1.54 -2.97 10.81
N SER A 31 1.74 -3.00 12.12
CA SER A 31 0.99 -2.16 13.05
C SER A 31 1.79 -0.90 13.34
N HIS A 32 1.14 0.27 13.24
CA HIS A 32 1.73 1.55 13.59
C HIS A 32 0.72 2.36 14.43
N VAL A 33 1.22 3.15 15.38
CA VAL A 33 0.36 4.08 16.14
C VAL A 33 -0.32 5.06 15.19
N ASP A 34 -1.61 5.33 15.38
CA ASP A 34 -2.40 6.18 14.47
C ASP A 34 -2.60 5.59 13.06
N VAL A 35 -2.45 4.27 12.89
CA VAL A 35 -2.90 3.56 11.67
C VAL A 35 -3.92 2.49 12.05
N THR A 36 -5.11 2.61 11.49
CA THR A 36 -6.26 1.75 11.67
C THR A 36 -6.59 0.93 10.42
N SER A 37 -6.20 1.41 9.23
CA SER A 37 -6.35 0.67 7.98
C SER A 37 -5.31 1.04 6.93
N TYR A 38 -5.18 0.18 5.93
CA TYR A 38 -4.37 0.37 4.73
C TYR A 38 -5.27 0.27 3.50
N THR A 39 -5.40 1.34 2.72
CA THR A 39 -6.11 1.34 1.43
C THR A 39 -5.11 1.15 0.31
N LEU A 40 -5.23 0.08 -0.47
CA LEU A 40 -4.41 -0.17 -1.66
C LEU A 40 -4.72 0.90 -2.70
N LEU A 41 -3.74 1.74 -3.01
CA LEU A 41 -3.84 2.78 -4.02
C LEU A 41 -3.38 2.31 -5.38
N TRP A 42 -2.45 1.35 -5.43
CA TRP A 42 -1.90 0.82 -6.67
C TRP A 42 -1.11 -0.47 -6.43
N ASP A 43 -1.21 -1.42 -7.36
CA ASP A 43 -0.38 -2.64 -7.41
C ASP A 43 0.14 -2.86 -8.83
N SER A 44 1.46 -2.94 -8.99
CA SER A 44 2.08 -3.16 -10.29
C SER A 44 1.75 -4.52 -10.92
N ALA A 45 1.29 -5.49 -10.12
CA ALA A 45 0.93 -6.83 -10.57
C ALA A 45 -0.56 -6.96 -10.91
N ASP A 46 -1.42 -6.08 -10.36
CA ASP A 46 -2.88 -6.13 -10.53
C ASP A 46 -3.53 -4.76 -10.32
N ASP A 47 -3.76 -4.02 -11.41
CA ASP A 47 -4.44 -2.72 -11.36
C ASP A 47 -5.91 -2.83 -10.88
N SER A 48 -6.51 -4.03 -10.83
CA SER A 48 -7.92 -4.18 -10.40
C SER A 48 -8.12 -4.17 -8.88
N ALA A 49 -7.03 -4.29 -8.12
CA ALA A 49 -7.07 -4.37 -6.66
C ALA A 49 -7.14 -2.99 -5.96
N GLU A 50 -7.05 -1.89 -6.71
CA GLU A 50 -7.16 -0.52 -6.20
C GLU A 50 -8.45 -0.31 -5.38
N GLY A 51 -8.33 0.38 -4.25
CA GLY A 51 -9.42 0.66 -3.31
C GLY A 51 -9.66 -0.42 -2.26
N THR A 52 -8.96 -1.56 -2.32
CA THR A 52 -9.04 -2.60 -1.28
C THR A 52 -8.56 -2.06 0.07
N GLU A 53 -9.35 -2.25 1.13
CA GLU A 53 -8.99 -1.85 2.49
C GLU A 53 -8.60 -3.08 3.33
N LEU A 54 -7.49 -2.98 4.04
CA LEU A 54 -6.91 -4.04 4.86
C LEU A 54 -6.58 -3.52 6.25
N ALA A 55 -6.70 -4.35 7.28
CA ALA A 55 -6.36 -3.99 8.65
C ALA A 55 -4.86 -4.22 8.95
N PRO A 56 -4.27 -3.46 9.88
CA PRO A 56 -3.00 -3.84 10.48
C PRO A 56 -3.04 -5.27 11.01
N GLY A 57 -2.02 -6.06 10.71
CA GLY A 57 -1.97 -7.48 11.06
C GLY A 57 -2.59 -8.43 10.03
N ASP A 58 -3.30 -7.92 9.02
CA ASP A 58 -3.82 -8.79 7.96
C ASP A 58 -2.70 -9.40 7.12
N PRO A 59 -2.87 -10.64 6.65
CA PRO A 59 -1.96 -11.25 5.70
C PRO A 59 -2.16 -10.63 4.31
N LEU A 60 -1.08 -10.17 3.70
CA LEU A 60 -1.02 -9.66 2.34
C LEU A 60 -0.22 -10.62 1.46
N SER A 61 -0.84 -11.13 0.41
CA SER A 61 -0.14 -11.92 -0.61
C SER A 61 0.56 -11.00 -1.60
N VAL A 62 1.86 -11.18 -1.78
CA VAL A 62 2.67 -10.43 -2.74
C VAL A 62 3.24 -11.40 -3.77
N VAL A 63 2.92 -11.16 -5.04
CA VAL A 63 3.20 -12.10 -6.15
C VAL A 63 4.26 -11.54 -7.09
N GLY A 64 5.26 -12.35 -7.41
CA GLY A 64 6.33 -12.00 -8.35
C GLY A 64 7.07 -10.71 -7.99
N PRO A 65 7.88 -10.17 -8.91
CA PRO A 65 8.46 -8.85 -8.74
C PRO A 65 7.35 -7.79 -8.85
N SER A 66 6.95 -7.19 -7.74
CA SER A 66 5.86 -6.22 -7.71
C SER A 66 6.07 -5.11 -6.68
N MET A 67 5.36 -4.02 -6.90
CA MET A 67 5.27 -2.89 -5.98
C MET A 67 3.80 -2.63 -5.66
N GLN A 68 3.51 -2.46 -4.38
CA GLN A 68 2.18 -2.17 -3.87
C GLN A 68 2.24 -0.90 -3.03
N LEU A 69 1.40 0.09 -3.36
CA LEU A 69 1.33 1.36 -2.66
C LEU A 69 0.01 1.44 -1.89
N PHE A 70 0.10 1.68 -0.59
CA PHE A 70 -1.07 1.87 0.27
C PHE A 70 -1.09 3.26 0.88
N ARG A 71 -2.27 3.83 1.06
CA ARG A 71 -2.53 4.90 2.03
C ARG A 71 -2.73 4.26 3.40
N ALA A 72 -2.11 4.82 4.43
CA ALA A 72 -2.37 4.45 5.82
C ALA A 72 -3.33 5.46 6.44
N ASN A 73 -4.47 4.97 6.96
CA ASN A 73 -5.52 5.79 7.59
C ASN A 73 -5.57 5.59 9.09
#